data_AF-A0A6J7IWC1-F1
#
_entry.id   AF-A0A6J7IWC1-F1
#
_cell.length_a   1.000
_cell.length_b   1.000
_cell.length_c   1.000
_cell.angle_alpha   90.00
_cell.angle_beta   90.00
_cell.angle_gamma   90.00
#
_symmetry.space_group_name_H-M   'P 1'
#
loop_
_entity.id
_entity.type
_entity.pdbx_description
1 polymer ?
#
loop_
_entity_poly.entity_id
_entity_poly.type
_entity_poly.pdbx_seq_one_letter_code
_entity_poly.pdbx_strand_id
1 'polypeptide(L)'
;MTKPSIRARSFSGLKGLILLVLAPAPLCAIAIVLASNSQAISPSQTAISKASWFSNVTVTFSGDNVNIVSDGRPNWMAEKYAKPKAGIVVPQSPNDVTLDLASNLVTAQKLNYSMTLSPAKAATQTSTSLGPIGILVNGAVIFNPYEGDGKTVAVTGNVFLTDASGKQWGFLDDCNGHPGMGGMYHYHGMPPCVTSVIDKADGPSHILGVAFDGYLIYGDRDINGTIIPTSSLDACNGMTSATPEFPEGIYHYVLTQEKNNKSTINCFTGTPNPALVKGGPQPGGGMGSMPGMGGGPQPGGPQPGGPQPGGPQPGGPQPGGPTPTPTPTPTPTPTPTPTPTPTPTPTPTVSITPSPSPAYTTLYKAVKTTQLICQKGKTKKTVVTKNCPSGYKKIGSKTITKFVPQKLLVSP
;
A
#
# COMPACT_ATOMS: atom_id res chain seq x y z
N MET A 1 -23.45 -3.41 -44.07
CA MET A 1 -24.12 -2.15 -43.68
C MET A 1 -23.06 -1.13 -43.31
N THR A 2 -23.23 0.06 -43.84
CA THR A 2 -22.24 1.12 -44.11
C THR A 2 -22.04 2.08 -42.92
N LYS A 3 -20.80 2.59 -42.77
CA LYS A 3 -20.46 3.74 -41.91
C LYS A 3 -21.27 4.98 -42.31
N PRO A 4 -21.72 5.83 -41.36
CA PRO A 4 -22.20 7.17 -41.70
C PRO A 4 -21.06 8.19 -41.62
N SER A 5 -20.89 8.97 -42.68
CA SER A 5 -20.07 10.18 -42.75
C SER A 5 -20.83 11.38 -42.19
N ILE A 6 -20.14 12.23 -41.44
CA ILE A 6 -20.65 13.51 -40.94
C ILE A 6 -20.70 14.53 -42.10
N ARG A 7 -21.85 15.18 -42.28
CA ARG A 7 -22.06 16.28 -43.23
C ARG A 7 -22.19 17.59 -42.44
N ALA A 8 -21.27 18.52 -42.67
CA ALA A 8 -21.36 19.89 -42.14
C ALA A 8 -22.50 20.65 -42.83
N ARG A 9 -23.28 21.41 -42.05
CA ARG A 9 -24.20 22.44 -42.55
C ARG A 9 -23.64 23.81 -42.18
N SER A 10 -23.41 24.66 -43.17
CA SER A 10 -23.24 26.10 -42.95
C SER A 10 -24.61 26.74 -42.76
N PHE A 11 -24.67 27.73 -41.88
CA PHE A 11 -25.77 28.69 -41.83
C PHE A 11 -25.22 30.09 -42.08
N SER A 12 -25.85 30.76 -43.04
CA SER A 12 -25.59 32.13 -43.50
C SER A 12 -26.68 33.07 -43.00
N GLY A 13 -26.30 34.32 -42.68
CA GLY A 13 -27.19 35.46 -42.39
C GLY A 13 -27.13 35.88 -40.92
N LEU A 14 -27.12 37.15 -40.51
CA LEU A 14 -27.55 38.38 -41.16
C LEU A 14 -26.87 39.60 -40.48
N LYS A 15 -26.83 40.69 -41.24
CA LYS A 15 -26.18 41.99 -41.04
C LYS A 15 -26.58 42.75 -39.76
N GLY A 16 -25.60 43.45 -39.18
CA GLY A 16 -25.78 44.57 -38.27
C GLY A 16 -24.58 45.52 -38.36
N LEU A 17 -24.75 46.63 -39.08
CA LEU A 17 -23.73 47.66 -39.31
C LEU A 17 -23.81 48.68 -38.17
N ILE A 18 -22.78 48.79 -37.34
CA ILE A 18 -22.56 49.94 -36.45
C ILE A 18 -21.26 50.60 -36.89
N LEU A 19 -21.39 51.80 -37.45
CA LEU A 19 -20.29 52.68 -37.84
C LEU A 19 -19.88 53.48 -36.60
N LEU A 20 -18.64 53.35 -36.12
CA LEU A 20 -18.07 54.32 -35.18
C LEU A 20 -16.55 54.50 -35.38
N VAL A 21 -16.23 55.62 -36.02
CA VAL A 21 -15.06 56.51 -35.88
C VAL A 21 -13.66 55.88 -35.72
N LEU A 22 -12.85 56.02 -36.78
CA LEU A 22 -11.41 55.77 -36.81
C LEU A 22 -10.63 56.74 -35.90
N ALA A 23 -9.87 56.19 -34.97
CA ALA A 23 -8.64 56.79 -34.44
C ALA A 23 -7.50 55.76 -34.58
N PRO A 24 -6.30 56.13 -35.05
CA PRO A 24 -5.20 55.18 -35.22
C PRO A 24 -4.50 54.94 -33.88
N ALA A 25 -4.92 53.91 -33.15
CA ALA A 25 -4.12 53.36 -32.05
C ALA A 25 -3.14 52.32 -32.63
N PRO A 26 -1.87 52.30 -32.22
CA PRO A 26 -0.92 51.33 -32.71
C PRO A 26 -1.36 49.93 -32.24
N LEU A 27 -1.56 49.03 -33.20
CA LEU A 27 -1.75 47.60 -32.97
C LEU A 27 -0.47 47.02 -32.34
N CYS A 28 -0.32 47.20 -31.03
CA CYS A 28 0.44 46.25 -30.23
C CYS A 28 -0.48 45.02 -30.10
N ALA A 29 -0.33 44.08 -31.03
CA ALA A 29 -0.97 42.78 -30.95
C ALA A 29 -0.44 42.08 -29.70
N ILE A 30 -1.13 42.23 -28.57
CA ILE A 30 -0.99 41.34 -27.44
C ILE A 30 -1.60 40.01 -27.89
N ALA A 31 -0.81 39.21 -28.58
CA ALA A 31 -1.08 37.79 -28.70
C ALA A 31 -0.92 37.20 -27.28
N ILE A 32 -2.04 37.12 -26.55
CA ILE A 32 -2.11 36.26 -25.38
C ILE A 32 -1.97 34.83 -25.91
N VAL A 33 -0.75 34.32 -25.94
CA VAL A 33 -0.48 32.91 -26.12
C VAL A 33 -1.03 32.24 -24.87
N LEU A 34 -2.28 31.78 -24.91
CA LEU A 34 -2.76 30.74 -24.02
C LEU A 34 -2.01 29.46 -24.41
N ALA A 35 -0.76 29.34 -23.95
CA ALA A 35 -0.08 28.06 -23.92
C ALA A 35 -0.83 27.21 -22.90
N SER A 36 -1.85 26.50 -23.36
CA SER A 36 -2.35 25.34 -22.63
C SER A 36 -1.18 24.36 -22.57
N ASN A 37 -0.43 24.40 -21.46
CA ASN A 37 0.53 23.36 -21.08
C ASN A 37 -0.26 22.06 -20.87
N SER A 38 -0.63 21.39 -21.97
CA SER A 38 -0.97 19.97 -21.92
C SER A 38 0.34 19.25 -21.65
N GLN A 39 0.65 19.02 -20.38
CA GLN A 39 1.73 18.11 -20.03
C GLN A 39 1.43 16.77 -20.70
N ALA A 40 2.40 16.27 -21.47
CA ALA A 40 2.29 14.94 -22.06
C ALA A 40 2.13 13.91 -20.93
N ILE A 41 1.18 12.99 -21.08
CA ILE A 41 0.95 11.90 -20.13
C ILE A 41 2.24 11.08 -20.03
N SER A 42 2.77 10.89 -18.81
CA SER A 42 3.99 10.12 -18.62
C SER A 42 3.78 8.62 -18.93
N PRO A 43 4.85 7.88 -19.28
CA PRO A 43 4.76 6.42 -19.43
C PRO A 43 4.19 5.73 -18.18
N SER A 44 4.61 6.16 -16.98
CA SER A 44 4.07 5.68 -15.70
C SER A 44 2.58 5.94 -15.56
N GLN A 45 2.10 7.14 -15.90
CA GLN A 45 0.67 7.46 -15.86
C GLN A 45 -0.12 6.57 -16.83
N THR A 46 0.41 6.35 -18.04
CA THR A 46 -0.22 5.45 -19.02
C THR A 46 -0.29 4.01 -18.52
N ALA A 47 0.80 3.50 -17.91
CA ALA A 47 0.84 2.14 -17.39
C ALA A 47 -0.10 1.97 -16.18
N ILE A 48 -0.03 2.88 -15.20
CA ILE A 48 -0.86 2.82 -13.99
C ILE A 48 -2.35 2.97 -14.32
N SER A 49 -2.73 3.83 -15.27
CA SER A 49 -4.14 3.99 -15.68
C SER A 49 -4.73 2.76 -16.35
N LYS A 50 -3.89 1.83 -16.84
CA LYS A 50 -4.30 0.57 -17.47
C LYS A 50 -4.10 -0.66 -16.58
N ALA A 51 -3.50 -0.49 -15.40
CA ALA A 51 -3.30 -1.60 -14.47
C ALA A 51 -4.65 -2.16 -14.00
N SER A 52 -4.65 -3.43 -13.58
CA SER A 52 -5.85 -4.18 -13.18
C SER A 52 -6.35 -3.81 -11.77
N TRP A 53 -6.69 -2.54 -11.56
CA TRP A 53 -7.26 -2.02 -10.32
C TRP A 53 -8.59 -2.69 -10.00
N PHE A 54 -8.76 -3.09 -8.74
CA PHE A 54 -10.00 -3.66 -8.24
C PHE A 54 -11.01 -2.54 -7.93
N SER A 55 -12.30 -2.89 -7.92
CA SER A 55 -13.38 -1.91 -7.82
C SER A 55 -13.44 -1.10 -6.52
N ASN A 56 -12.74 -1.54 -5.47
CA ASN A 56 -12.60 -0.82 -4.19
C ASN A 56 -11.42 0.17 -4.19
N VAL A 57 -10.75 0.36 -5.33
CA VAL A 57 -9.64 1.30 -5.48
C VAL A 57 -10.02 2.41 -6.45
N THR A 58 -9.81 3.65 -6.01
CA THR A 58 -9.92 4.84 -6.88
C THR A 58 -8.54 5.37 -7.17
N VAL A 59 -8.23 5.56 -8.44
CA VAL A 59 -6.96 6.11 -8.92
C VAL A 59 -7.22 7.41 -9.66
N THR A 60 -6.56 8.48 -9.23
CA THR A 60 -6.59 9.78 -9.89
C THR A 60 -5.18 10.29 -10.13
N PHE A 61 -5.04 11.22 -11.08
CA PHE A 61 -3.75 11.80 -11.44
C PHE A 61 -3.82 13.32 -11.31
N SER A 62 -2.76 13.92 -10.76
CA SER A 62 -2.64 15.37 -10.63
C SER A 62 -1.17 15.78 -10.72
N GLY A 63 -0.82 16.51 -11.77
CA GLY A 63 0.57 16.83 -12.09
C GLY A 63 1.41 15.56 -12.24
N ASP A 64 2.55 15.51 -11.56
CA ASP A 64 3.44 14.34 -11.51
C ASP A 64 3.04 13.32 -10.43
N ASN A 65 1.81 13.34 -9.92
CA ASN A 65 1.40 12.41 -8.87
C ASN A 65 0.25 11.50 -9.31
N VAL A 66 0.33 10.26 -8.87
CA VAL A 66 -0.82 9.35 -8.76
C VAL A 66 -1.34 9.40 -7.33
N ASN A 67 -2.65 9.54 -7.19
CA ASN A 67 -3.35 9.46 -5.92
C ASN A 67 -4.23 8.20 -5.89
N ILE A 68 -4.01 7.36 -4.89
CA ILE A 68 -4.69 6.06 -4.74
C ILE A 68 -5.48 6.07 -3.43
N VAL A 69 -6.79 5.88 -3.56
CA VAL A 69 -7.74 5.83 -2.44
C VAL A 69 -8.33 4.43 -2.33
N SER A 70 -8.34 3.87 -1.12
CA SER A 70 -8.95 2.58 -0.83
C SER A 70 -9.37 2.46 0.64
N ASP A 71 -10.26 1.51 0.91
CA ASP A 71 -10.64 1.10 2.27
C ASP A 71 -9.68 0.07 2.88
N GLY A 72 -8.62 -0.33 2.16
CA GLY A 72 -7.59 -1.25 2.66
C GLY A 72 -8.04 -2.71 2.79
N ARG A 73 -9.28 -3.05 2.39
CA ARG A 73 -9.78 -4.42 2.47
C ARG A 73 -9.54 -5.14 1.13
N PRO A 74 -8.79 -6.25 1.12
CA PRO A 74 -8.61 -7.01 -0.10
C PRO A 74 -9.88 -7.77 -0.48
N ASN A 75 -10.04 -8.10 -1.76
CA ASN A 75 -11.13 -8.95 -2.26
C ASN A 75 -11.05 -10.41 -1.79
N TRP A 76 -9.94 -10.80 -1.17
CA TRP A 76 -9.79 -12.08 -0.49
C TRP A 76 -8.96 -11.91 0.78
N MET A 77 -9.46 -12.52 1.85
CA MET A 77 -8.77 -12.73 3.12
C MET A 77 -9.33 -14.01 3.74
N ALA A 78 -8.58 -14.66 4.64
CA ALA A 78 -9.11 -15.80 5.40
C ALA A 78 -10.34 -15.40 6.24
N GLU A 79 -11.26 -16.34 6.51
CA GLU A 79 -12.45 -16.07 7.33
C GLU A 79 -12.12 -15.92 8.83
N LYS A 80 -11.04 -16.56 9.28
CA LYS A 80 -10.49 -16.50 10.64
C LYS A 80 -8.98 -16.42 10.61
N TYR A 81 -8.39 -15.92 11.69
CA TYR A 81 -6.95 -15.88 11.90
C TYR A 81 -6.57 -16.42 13.27
N ALA A 82 -5.37 -16.97 13.37
CA ALA A 82 -4.69 -17.21 14.64
C ALA A 82 -4.14 -15.88 15.16
N LYS A 83 -5.00 -15.14 15.85
CA LYS A 83 -4.71 -13.81 16.41
C LYS A 83 -3.77 -13.93 17.62
N PRO A 84 -2.64 -13.20 17.67
CA PRO A 84 -1.79 -13.14 18.85
C PRO A 84 -2.55 -12.70 20.10
N LYS A 85 -2.25 -13.32 21.24
CA LYS A 85 -2.74 -12.89 22.56
C LYS A 85 -2.13 -11.53 22.91
N ALA A 86 -2.79 -10.80 23.80
CA ALA A 86 -2.31 -9.49 24.25
C ALA A 86 -0.86 -9.58 24.78
N GLY A 87 0.00 -8.66 24.32
CA GLY A 87 1.42 -8.62 24.67
C GLY A 87 2.33 -9.48 23.79
N ILE A 88 1.78 -10.35 22.93
CA ILE A 88 2.56 -11.11 21.95
C ILE A 88 2.64 -10.32 20.64
N VAL A 89 3.86 -9.96 20.25
CA VAL A 89 4.14 -9.30 18.96
C VAL A 89 4.25 -10.33 17.84
N VAL A 90 5.06 -11.38 18.04
CA VAL A 90 5.28 -12.45 17.06
C VAL A 90 4.97 -13.80 17.71
N PRO A 91 3.88 -14.49 17.32
CA PRO A 91 3.53 -15.77 17.90
C PRO A 91 4.55 -16.86 17.47
N GLN A 92 4.98 -17.69 18.42
CA GLN A 92 5.95 -18.77 18.18
C GLN A 92 5.30 -20.15 18.28
N SER A 93 4.13 -20.24 18.91
CA SER A 93 3.42 -21.49 19.15
C SER A 93 1.90 -21.31 19.15
N PRO A 94 1.13 -22.39 18.99
CA PRO A 94 -0.33 -22.36 19.15
C PRO A 94 -0.82 -21.82 20.51
N ASN A 95 0.04 -21.84 21.55
CA ASN A 95 -0.30 -21.29 22.85
C ASN A 95 -0.29 -19.75 22.88
N ASP A 96 0.31 -19.11 21.88
CA ASP A 96 0.47 -17.65 21.82
C ASP A 96 -0.71 -16.96 21.12
N VAL A 97 -1.64 -17.74 20.58
CA VAL A 97 -2.71 -17.27 19.70
C VAL A 97 -4.09 -17.72 20.17
N THR A 98 -5.11 -17.05 19.66
CA THR A 98 -6.53 -17.43 19.75
C THR A 98 -7.18 -17.31 18.38
N LEU A 99 -8.22 -18.10 18.09
CA LEU A 99 -8.99 -17.91 16.85
C LEU A 99 -9.96 -16.74 17.00
N ASP A 100 -9.97 -15.86 16.00
CA ASP A 100 -10.94 -14.77 15.90
C ASP A 100 -11.41 -14.63 14.43
N LEU A 101 -12.60 -14.10 14.23
CA LEU A 101 -13.16 -13.88 12.90
C LEU A 101 -12.44 -12.70 12.23
N ALA A 102 -12.16 -12.83 10.93
CA ALA A 102 -11.57 -11.75 10.16
C ALA A 102 -12.42 -10.47 10.17
N SER A 103 -13.75 -10.59 10.27
CA SER A 103 -14.66 -9.45 10.43
C SER A 103 -14.45 -8.63 11.70
N ASN A 104 -13.90 -9.25 12.75
CA ASN A 104 -13.57 -8.58 14.01
C ASN A 104 -12.16 -7.98 14.00
N LEU A 105 -11.28 -8.51 13.15
CA LEU A 105 -9.87 -8.15 13.10
C LEU A 105 -9.56 -7.12 12.03
N VAL A 106 -10.25 -7.14 10.90
CA VAL A 106 -10.01 -6.24 9.77
C VAL A 106 -11.11 -5.20 9.73
N THR A 107 -10.73 -3.92 9.73
CA THR A 107 -11.62 -2.76 9.64
C THR A 107 -11.36 -1.98 8.36
N ALA A 108 -12.39 -1.29 7.85
CA ALA A 108 -12.21 -0.41 6.70
C ALA A 108 -11.35 0.80 7.12
N GLN A 109 -10.33 1.08 6.31
CA GLN A 109 -9.38 2.16 6.51
C GLN A 109 -9.78 3.39 5.65
N LYS A 110 -9.09 4.51 5.85
CA LYS A 110 -9.21 5.71 5.00
C LYS A 110 -7.88 5.96 4.29
N LEU A 111 -7.46 5.03 3.44
CA LEU A 111 -6.18 5.13 2.76
C LEU A 111 -6.28 6.16 1.64
N ASN A 112 -5.33 7.09 1.59
CA ASN A 112 -5.22 8.11 0.55
C ASN A 112 -3.74 8.43 0.36
N TYR A 113 -3.11 7.79 -0.61
CA TYR A 113 -1.67 7.88 -0.85
C TYR A 113 -1.38 8.60 -2.16
N SER A 114 -0.47 9.59 -2.09
CA SER A 114 0.01 10.33 -3.24
C SER A 114 1.49 10.03 -3.49
N MET A 115 1.79 9.43 -4.63
CA MET A 115 3.12 8.98 -5.05
C MET A 115 3.51 9.67 -6.36
N THR A 116 4.81 9.94 -6.55
CA THR A 116 5.33 10.50 -7.82
C THR A 116 5.19 9.48 -8.96
N LEU A 117 4.89 9.97 -10.16
CA LEU A 117 4.88 9.24 -11.42
C LEU A 117 6.28 9.17 -12.06
N SER A 118 7.23 9.95 -11.55
CA SER A 118 8.59 10.08 -12.07
C SER A 118 9.61 9.74 -10.97
N PRO A 119 9.63 8.48 -10.47
CA PRO A 119 10.53 8.08 -9.41
C PRO A 119 11.99 8.20 -9.87
N ALA A 120 12.82 8.83 -9.04
CA ALA A 120 14.24 8.98 -9.27
C ALA A 120 15.04 8.16 -8.25
N LYS A 121 16.06 7.45 -8.73
CA LYS A 121 16.98 6.70 -7.89
C LYS A 121 17.68 7.66 -6.92
N ALA A 122 17.57 7.38 -5.62
CA ALA A 122 18.24 8.15 -4.60
C ALA A 122 19.74 7.83 -4.54
N ALA A 123 20.55 8.81 -4.13
CA ALA A 123 21.97 8.59 -3.86
C ALA A 123 22.19 7.61 -2.69
N THR A 124 21.28 7.62 -1.72
CA THR A 124 21.26 6.71 -0.56
C THR A 124 19.87 6.09 -0.43
N GLN A 125 19.82 4.77 -0.28
CA GLN A 125 18.58 4.04 -0.07
C GLN A 125 17.95 4.40 1.27
N THR A 126 16.62 4.50 1.32
CA THR A 126 15.88 4.78 2.56
C THR A 126 15.34 3.47 3.12
N SER A 127 15.63 3.15 4.38
CA SER A 127 15.05 1.97 5.03
C SER A 127 13.53 2.06 5.10
N THR A 128 12.85 0.94 4.88
CA THR A 128 11.40 0.84 5.12
C THR A 128 11.07 0.93 6.61
N SER A 129 9.85 1.35 6.94
CA SER A 129 9.29 1.24 8.29
C SER A 129 8.62 -0.12 8.51
N LEU A 130 8.11 -0.38 9.72
CA LEU A 130 7.22 -1.52 10.03
C LEU A 130 5.74 -1.22 9.69
N GLY A 131 5.50 -0.19 8.87
CA GLY A 131 4.18 0.19 8.40
C GLY A 131 4.01 -0.05 6.89
N PRO A 132 2.96 0.53 6.29
CA PRO A 132 2.76 0.50 4.85
C PRO A 132 3.97 1.08 4.11
N ILE A 133 4.36 0.40 3.02
CA ILE A 133 5.44 0.85 2.11
C ILE A 133 4.97 0.99 0.66
N GLY A 134 3.73 0.61 0.40
CA GLY A 134 3.09 0.66 -0.91
C GLY A 134 1.63 0.23 -0.81
N ILE A 135 0.92 0.38 -1.91
CA ILE A 135 -0.47 -0.07 -2.06
C ILE A 135 -0.59 -0.94 -3.31
N LEU A 136 -1.27 -2.08 -3.17
CA LEU A 136 -1.49 -3.01 -4.26
C LEU A 136 -2.79 -2.71 -5.01
N VAL A 137 -2.94 -3.29 -6.20
CA VAL A 137 -4.08 -3.07 -7.08
C VAL A 137 -5.43 -3.47 -6.47
N ASN A 138 -5.43 -4.31 -5.43
CA ASN A 138 -6.63 -4.71 -4.68
C ASN A 138 -6.96 -3.79 -3.49
N GLY A 139 -6.18 -2.72 -3.29
CA GLY A 139 -6.41 -1.71 -2.27
C GLY A 139 -5.77 -1.99 -0.91
N ALA A 140 -5.32 -3.21 -0.65
CA ALA A 140 -4.56 -3.52 0.55
C ALA A 140 -3.10 -3.05 0.42
N VAL A 141 -2.49 -2.78 1.56
CA VAL A 141 -1.11 -2.30 1.64
C VAL A 141 -0.11 -3.46 1.70
N ILE A 142 1.10 -3.20 1.24
CA ILE A 142 2.25 -4.09 1.39
C ILE A 142 3.15 -3.53 2.50
N PHE A 143 3.67 -4.41 3.35
CA PHE A 143 4.65 -4.09 4.39
C PHE A 143 6.02 -4.66 3.99
N ASN A 144 7.04 -4.32 4.77
CA ASN A 144 8.36 -4.92 4.62
C ASN A 144 8.35 -6.41 5.03
N PRO A 145 9.45 -7.18 4.85
CA PRO A 145 9.45 -8.62 5.08
C PRO A 145 9.33 -9.04 6.55
N TYR A 146 9.47 -8.09 7.48
CA TYR A 146 9.63 -8.35 8.90
C TYR A 146 8.34 -8.10 9.67
N GLU A 147 8.15 -8.89 10.72
CA GLU A 147 7.11 -8.71 11.73
C GLU A 147 7.40 -7.51 12.64
N GLY A 148 6.47 -7.22 13.55
CA GLY A 148 6.56 -6.09 14.47
C GLY A 148 7.79 -6.03 15.38
N ASP A 149 8.60 -7.10 15.46
CA ASP A 149 9.88 -7.14 16.18
C ASP A 149 11.07 -6.63 15.34
N GLY A 150 10.86 -6.34 14.06
CA GLY A 150 11.86 -5.82 13.13
C GLY A 150 12.94 -6.80 12.69
N LYS A 151 12.82 -8.10 13.01
CA LYS A 151 13.84 -9.11 12.71
C LYS A 151 13.26 -10.44 12.22
N THR A 152 12.08 -10.81 12.67
CA THR A 152 11.45 -12.07 12.27
C THR A 152 10.85 -11.89 10.89
N VAL A 153 11.28 -12.71 9.92
CA VAL A 153 10.71 -12.68 8.58
C VAL A 153 9.33 -13.35 8.63
N ALA A 154 8.29 -12.56 8.35
CA ALA A 154 6.88 -12.95 8.47
C ALA A 154 6.54 -14.26 7.74
N VAL A 155 7.11 -14.45 6.55
CA VAL A 155 6.79 -15.60 5.70
C VAL A 155 7.58 -16.88 6.04
N THR A 156 8.54 -16.85 6.99
CA THR A 156 9.39 -18.02 7.30
C THR A 156 8.77 -19.02 8.27
N GLY A 157 7.80 -18.60 9.08
CA GLY A 157 7.14 -19.43 10.06
C GLY A 157 5.71 -18.95 10.26
N ASN A 158 4.76 -19.88 10.32
CA ASN A 158 3.36 -19.55 10.52
C ASN A 158 2.78 -20.42 11.64
N VAL A 159 2.04 -19.81 12.54
CA VAL A 159 1.37 -20.48 13.66
C VAL A 159 -0.08 -20.74 13.26
N PHE A 160 -0.52 -21.99 13.44
CA PHE A 160 -1.88 -22.40 13.08
C PHE A 160 -2.68 -22.83 14.31
N LEU A 161 -3.97 -22.49 14.31
CA LEU A 161 -4.97 -23.10 15.18
C LEU A 161 -6.00 -23.87 14.35
N THR A 162 -6.46 -24.99 14.89
CA THR A 162 -7.50 -25.82 14.26
C THR A 162 -8.84 -25.52 14.91
N ASP A 163 -9.86 -25.20 14.11
CA ASP A 163 -11.20 -24.99 14.64
C ASP A 163 -11.97 -26.30 14.85
N ALA A 164 -13.18 -26.21 15.41
CA ALA A 164 -14.03 -27.37 15.71
C ALA A 164 -14.39 -28.23 14.47
N SER A 165 -14.27 -27.68 13.25
CA SER A 165 -14.48 -28.41 12.00
C SER A 165 -13.24 -29.18 11.51
N GLY A 166 -12.10 -29.00 12.16
CA GLY A 166 -10.82 -29.55 11.73
C GLY A 166 -10.08 -28.67 10.71
N LYS A 167 -10.56 -27.46 10.42
CA LYS A 167 -9.90 -26.51 9.51
C LYS A 167 -8.80 -25.74 10.23
N GLN A 168 -7.63 -25.64 9.61
CA GLN A 168 -6.50 -24.85 10.11
C GLN A 168 -6.60 -23.40 9.67
N TRP A 169 -6.25 -22.48 10.57
CA TRP A 169 -6.20 -21.04 10.34
C TRP A 169 -4.88 -20.50 10.82
N GLY A 170 -4.15 -19.83 9.94
CA GLY A 170 -2.82 -19.30 10.21
C GLY A 170 -2.85 -17.92 10.84
N PHE A 171 -1.69 -17.51 11.35
CA PHE A 171 -1.40 -16.12 11.66
C PHE A 171 -1.30 -15.33 10.35
N LEU A 172 -0.52 -15.82 9.38
CA LEU A 172 -0.62 -15.43 7.97
C LEU A 172 -1.64 -16.30 7.22
N ASP A 173 -2.39 -15.70 6.30
CA ASP A 173 -3.26 -16.42 5.38
C ASP A 173 -2.52 -16.96 4.14
N ASP A 174 -3.26 -17.68 3.28
CA ASP A 174 -2.73 -18.26 2.05
C ASP A 174 -2.32 -17.20 0.99
N CYS A 175 -2.66 -15.93 1.21
CA CYS A 175 -2.19 -14.82 0.38
C CYS A 175 -0.95 -14.13 0.93
N ASN A 176 -0.29 -14.72 1.94
CA ASN A 176 0.85 -14.09 2.62
C ASN A 176 0.50 -12.76 3.31
N GLY A 177 -0.75 -12.58 3.74
CA GLY A 177 -1.19 -11.40 4.47
C GLY A 177 -1.91 -11.72 5.77
N HIS A 178 -2.07 -10.71 6.63
CA HIS A 178 -2.77 -10.85 7.90
C HIS A 178 -3.29 -9.50 8.43
N PRO A 179 -4.22 -9.51 9.40
CA PRO A 179 -4.69 -8.31 10.08
C PRO A 179 -3.61 -7.74 11.01
N GLY A 180 -3.29 -6.45 10.83
CA GLY A 180 -2.40 -5.71 11.71
C GLY A 180 -3.12 -4.93 12.81
N MET A 181 -2.34 -4.23 13.62
CA MET A 181 -2.85 -3.29 14.61
C MET A 181 -3.71 -2.21 13.95
N GLY A 182 -4.83 -1.83 14.59
CA GLY A 182 -5.80 -0.89 14.01
C GLY A 182 -6.70 -1.48 12.91
N GLY A 183 -6.58 -2.78 12.65
CA GLY A 183 -7.40 -3.53 11.71
C GLY A 183 -7.02 -3.36 10.25
N MET A 184 -5.81 -2.87 9.98
CA MET A 184 -5.24 -2.76 8.65
C MET A 184 -4.71 -4.13 8.19
N TYR A 185 -5.39 -4.74 7.22
CA TYR A 185 -4.87 -5.91 6.56
C TYR A 185 -3.67 -5.54 5.68
N HIS A 186 -2.62 -6.34 5.70
CA HIS A 186 -1.40 -6.09 4.94
C HIS A 186 -0.71 -7.39 4.52
N TYR A 187 0.10 -7.30 3.47
CA TYR A 187 0.91 -8.41 2.95
C TYR A 187 2.37 -8.30 3.42
N HIS A 188 3.05 -9.45 3.56
CA HIS A 188 4.50 -9.53 3.77
C HIS A 188 5.25 -10.31 2.67
N GLY A 189 4.55 -10.66 1.59
CA GLY A 189 5.13 -11.35 0.44
C GLY A 189 4.22 -11.22 -0.77
N MET A 190 4.60 -11.83 -1.89
CA MET A 190 3.76 -11.81 -3.09
C MET A 190 2.42 -12.49 -2.80
N PRO A 191 1.27 -11.82 -2.97
CA PRO A 191 -0.04 -12.41 -2.69
C PRO A 191 -0.56 -13.21 -3.89
N PRO A 192 -0.57 -14.57 -3.85
CA PRO A 192 -1.02 -15.38 -4.98
C PRO A 192 -2.48 -15.11 -5.34
N CYS A 193 -3.27 -14.65 -4.38
CA CYS A 193 -4.68 -14.32 -4.56
C CYS A 193 -4.92 -13.06 -5.39
N VAL A 194 -3.91 -12.19 -5.52
CA VAL A 194 -3.94 -11.03 -6.41
C VAL A 194 -3.28 -11.41 -7.73
N THR A 195 -2.09 -12.02 -7.70
CA THR A 195 -1.36 -12.39 -8.92
C THR A 195 -2.12 -13.40 -9.78
N SER A 196 -2.89 -14.32 -9.19
CA SER A 196 -3.77 -15.24 -9.94
C SER A 196 -4.91 -14.56 -10.70
N VAL A 197 -5.22 -13.29 -10.40
CA VAL A 197 -6.23 -12.48 -11.09
C VAL A 197 -5.59 -11.62 -12.18
N ILE A 198 -4.44 -11.01 -11.88
CA ILE A 198 -3.79 -10.05 -12.77
C ILE A 198 -2.87 -10.72 -13.80
N ASP A 199 -2.24 -11.83 -13.43
CA ASP A 199 -1.30 -12.55 -14.28
C ASP A 199 -1.97 -13.78 -14.89
N LYS A 200 -1.53 -14.15 -16.09
CA LYS A 200 -1.83 -15.47 -16.64
C LYS A 200 -0.95 -16.52 -15.96
N ALA A 201 -1.44 -17.75 -15.86
CA ALA A 201 -0.79 -18.84 -15.11
C ALA A 201 0.71 -19.02 -15.41
N ASP A 202 1.08 -18.91 -16.68
CA ASP A 202 2.47 -19.02 -17.17
C ASP A 202 2.92 -17.72 -17.88
N GLY A 203 2.20 -16.62 -17.65
CA GLY A 203 2.50 -15.33 -18.25
C GLY A 203 3.45 -14.48 -17.41
N PRO A 204 3.95 -13.38 -17.97
CA PRO A 204 4.73 -12.41 -17.22
C PRO A 204 3.93 -11.82 -16.06
N SER A 205 4.63 -11.30 -15.06
CA SER A 205 3.98 -10.50 -14.03
C SER A 205 3.60 -9.13 -14.57
N HIS A 206 2.40 -8.69 -14.21
CA HIS A 206 1.88 -7.35 -14.49
C HIS A 206 1.99 -6.46 -13.25
N ILE A 207 1.67 -5.17 -13.41
CA ILE A 207 1.67 -4.20 -12.31
C ILE A 207 0.77 -4.69 -11.18
N LEU A 208 1.39 -4.94 -10.03
CA LEU A 208 0.75 -5.41 -8.80
C LEU A 208 0.49 -4.27 -7.81
N GLY A 209 1.22 -3.16 -7.91
CA GLY A 209 1.05 -2.01 -7.04
C GLY A 209 2.05 -0.89 -7.29
N VAL A 210 2.02 0.11 -6.40
CA VAL A 210 2.94 1.25 -6.40
C VAL A 210 3.55 1.41 -5.01
N ALA A 211 4.88 1.51 -4.95
CA ALA A 211 5.62 1.75 -3.72
C ALA A 211 5.62 3.25 -3.36
N PHE A 212 5.86 3.58 -2.10
CA PHE A 212 5.81 4.97 -1.61
C PHE A 212 6.91 5.90 -2.13
N ASP A 213 7.90 5.35 -2.83
CA ASP A 213 8.89 6.10 -3.62
C ASP A 213 8.55 6.23 -5.11
N GLY A 214 7.36 5.79 -5.51
CA GLY A 214 6.82 5.93 -6.87
C GLY A 214 7.21 4.79 -7.82
N TYR A 215 8.14 3.91 -7.44
CA TYR A 215 8.46 2.75 -8.26
C TYR A 215 7.32 1.72 -8.26
N LEU A 216 7.14 1.08 -9.41
CA LEU A 216 6.13 0.06 -9.61
C LEU A 216 6.53 -1.25 -8.92
N ILE A 217 5.52 -2.01 -8.51
CA ILE A 217 5.65 -3.31 -7.87
C ILE A 217 5.10 -4.38 -8.82
N TYR A 218 5.85 -5.45 -9.04
CA TYR A 218 5.48 -6.61 -9.86
C TYR A 218 5.60 -7.91 -9.05
N GLY A 219 5.01 -8.98 -9.57
CA GLY A 219 5.25 -10.35 -9.10
C GLY A 219 6.58 -10.93 -9.60
N ASP A 220 6.78 -12.22 -9.33
CA ASP A 220 8.05 -12.92 -9.48
C ASP A 220 8.36 -13.47 -10.87
N ARG A 221 7.62 -13.08 -11.92
CA ARG A 221 7.84 -13.58 -13.30
C ARG A 221 8.30 -12.50 -14.26
N ASP A 222 9.36 -12.81 -15.01
CA ASP A 222 9.92 -11.95 -16.05
C ASP A 222 8.99 -11.80 -17.27
N ILE A 223 9.44 -11.05 -18.29
CA ILE A 223 8.66 -10.79 -19.52
C ILE A 223 8.24 -12.06 -20.29
N ASN A 224 8.93 -13.18 -20.06
CA ASN A 224 8.65 -14.48 -20.68
C ASN A 224 7.85 -15.41 -19.76
N GLY A 225 7.44 -14.96 -18.56
CA GLY A 225 6.76 -15.79 -17.57
C GLY A 225 7.71 -16.69 -16.76
N THR A 226 9.02 -16.48 -16.83
CA THR A 226 9.99 -17.28 -16.08
C THR A 226 10.18 -16.69 -14.68
N ILE A 227 10.26 -17.55 -13.66
CA ILE A 227 10.52 -17.12 -12.28
C ILE A 227 11.88 -16.41 -12.19
N ILE A 228 11.86 -15.19 -11.65
CA ILE A 228 13.02 -14.36 -11.43
C ILE A 228 13.80 -14.92 -10.22
N PRO A 229 15.08 -15.32 -10.38
CA PRO A 229 15.88 -15.79 -9.27
C PRO A 229 16.20 -14.64 -8.32
N THR A 230 16.07 -14.83 -7.01
CA THR A 230 16.34 -13.76 -6.03
C THR A 230 17.77 -13.24 -6.04
N SER A 231 18.72 -14.01 -6.59
CA SER A 231 20.10 -13.57 -6.82
C SER A 231 20.22 -12.46 -7.87
N SER A 232 19.22 -12.23 -8.72
CA SER A 232 19.19 -11.10 -9.66
C SER A 232 18.56 -9.85 -9.07
N LEU A 233 18.00 -9.93 -7.86
CA LEU A 233 17.40 -8.79 -7.17
C LEU A 233 18.45 -8.04 -6.37
N ASP A 234 18.33 -6.72 -6.33
CA ASP A 234 19.19 -5.86 -5.53
C ASP A 234 18.87 -5.94 -4.03
N ALA A 235 19.58 -5.15 -3.23
CA ALA A 235 19.39 -5.09 -1.78
C ALA A 235 17.95 -4.72 -1.37
N CYS A 236 17.27 -3.87 -2.15
CA CYS A 236 15.91 -3.41 -1.89
C CYS A 236 14.81 -4.33 -2.42
N ASN A 237 15.19 -5.45 -3.04
CA ASN A 237 14.26 -6.40 -3.68
C ASN A 237 13.70 -5.89 -5.02
N GLY A 238 14.47 -5.09 -5.76
CA GLY A 238 14.11 -4.68 -7.11
C GLY A 238 15.15 -5.07 -8.16
N MET A 239 14.82 -4.78 -9.41
CA MET A 239 15.69 -5.01 -10.56
C MET A 239 15.32 -4.06 -11.70
N THR A 240 16.22 -3.92 -12.69
CA THR A 240 15.90 -3.29 -13.98
C THR A 240 15.73 -4.36 -15.04
N SER A 241 14.54 -4.49 -15.60
CA SER A 241 14.24 -5.41 -16.71
C SER A 241 12.97 -4.99 -17.45
N ALA A 242 12.73 -5.61 -18.61
CA ALA A 242 11.52 -5.46 -19.40
C ALA A 242 10.28 -6.00 -18.65
N THR A 243 9.17 -5.26 -18.74
CA THR A 243 7.84 -5.70 -18.26
C THR A 243 6.82 -5.55 -19.39
N PRO A 244 5.62 -6.15 -19.29
CA PRO A 244 4.60 -6.02 -20.33
C PRO A 244 4.22 -4.56 -20.62
N GLU A 245 4.22 -3.71 -19.60
CA GLU A 245 3.90 -2.29 -19.69
C GLU A 245 5.11 -1.43 -20.11
N PHE A 246 6.33 -1.94 -19.91
CA PHE A 246 7.59 -1.29 -20.25
C PHE A 246 8.55 -2.25 -20.97
N PRO A 247 8.37 -2.49 -22.29
CA PRO A 247 9.19 -3.44 -23.04
C PRO A 247 10.69 -3.06 -23.12
N GLU A 248 11.01 -1.76 -23.07
CA GLU A 248 12.39 -1.26 -23.01
C GLU A 248 13.01 -1.38 -21.61
N GLY A 249 12.21 -1.74 -20.62
CA GLY A 249 12.61 -1.96 -19.24
C GLY A 249 12.57 -0.73 -18.35
N ILE A 250 12.33 -1.00 -17.07
CA ILE A 250 12.33 -0.03 -15.98
C ILE A 250 12.89 -0.69 -14.73
N TYR A 251 13.39 0.13 -13.80
CA TYR A 251 13.53 -0.35 -12.43
C TYR A 251 12.15 -0.57 -11.81
N HIS A 252 11.97 -1.71 -11.16
CA HIS A 252 10.77 -2.04 -10.41
C HIS A 252 11.09 -2.96 -9.23
N TYR A 253 10.21 -2.95 -8.22
CA TYR A 253 10.27 -3.93 -7.15
C TYR A 253 9.62 -5.23 -7.55
N VAL A 254 10.17 -6.34 -7.04
CA VAL A 254 9.66 -7.68 -7.25
C VAL A 254 9.19 -8.22 -5.91
N LEU A 255 7.92 -8.62 -5.80
CA LEU A 255 7.47 -9.45 -4.67
C LEU A 255 7.70 -10.90 -5.04
N THR A 256 8.24 -11.70 -4.12
CA THR A 256 8.57 -13.10 -4.39
C THR A 256 7.79 -14.06 -3.51
N GLN A 257 7.79 -15.33 -3.90
CA GLN A 257 7.27 -16.43 -3.07
C GLN A 257 8.31 -17.00 -2.10
N GLU A 258 9.53 -16.45 -2.09
CA GLU A 258 10.61 -16.93 -1.23
C GLU A 258 10.24 -16.79 0.23
N LYS A 259 10.62 -17.81 1.01
CA LYS A 259 10.40 -17.86 2.46
C LYS A 259 11.63 -17.30 3.17
N ASN A 260 11.99 -16.06 2.84
CA ASN A 260 13.11 -15.31 3.44
C ASN A 260 12.87 -13.79 3.28
N ASN A 261 13.84 -12.96 3.66
CA ASN A 261 13.70 -11.50 3.60
C ASN A 261 13.60 -10.91 2.18
N LYS A 262 13.65 -11.72 1.12
CA LYS A 262 13.39 -11.32 -0.28
C LYS A 262 11.92 -11.51 -0.68
N SER A 263 11.02 -11.79 0.26
CA SER A 263 9.57 -11.90 -0.01
C SER A 263 8.95 -10.58 -0.47
N THR A 264 9.46 -9.44 0.00
CA THR A 264 8.98 -8.09 -0.30
C THR A 264 10.12 -7.06 -0.18
N ILE A 265 9.78 -5.78 -0.33
CA ILE A 265 10.69 -4.63 -0.43
C ILE A 265 11.40 -4.37 0.91
N ASN A 266 12.73 -4.35 0.90
CA ASN A 266 13.57 -4.12 2.10
C ASN A 266 13.95 -2.64 2.33
N CYS A 267 13.97 -1.86 1.26
CA CYS A 267 14.30 -0.44 1.28
C CYS A 267 13.70 0.25 0.06
N PHE A 268 13.59 1.57 0.12
CA PHE A 268 13.29 2.40 -1.03
C PHE A 268 14.58 2.75 -1.77
N THR A 269 14.70 2.35 -3.03
CA THR A 269 15.74 2.82 -3.94
C THR A 269 15.47 4.24 -4.42
N GLY A 270 14.21 4.67 -4.44
CA GLY A 270 13.82 6.02 -4.84
C GLY A 270 13.82 6.99 -3.67
N THR A 271 13.26 8.17 -3.91
CA THR A 271 13.04 9.18 -2.86
C THR A 271 11.57 9.12 -2.43
N PRO A 272 11.24 8.44 -1.31
CA PRO A 272 9.87 8.36 -0.84
C PRO A 272 9.33 9.73 -0.45
N ASN A 273 8.03 9.95 -0.69
CA ASN A 273 7.35 11.15 -0.21
C ASN A 273 7.48 11.20 1.33
N PRO A 274 8.11 12.25 1.90
CA PRO A 274 8.31 12.33 3.35
C PRO A 274 7.01 12.22 4.15
N ALA A 275 5.87 12.66 3.59
CA ALA A 275 4.56 12.52 4.25
C ALA A 275 4.11 11.06 4.40
N LEU A 276 4.61 10.16 3.55
CA LEU A 276 4.31 8.73 3.58
C LEU A 276 5.28 7.95 4.49
N VAL A 277 6.53 8.39 4.62
CA VAL A 277 7.57 7.66 5.37
C VAL A 277 7.93 8.25 6.74
N LYS A 278 7.69 9.55 6.98
CA LYS A 278 7.78 10.16 8.32
C LYS A 278 6.42 10.06 9.00
N GLY A 279 6.03 8.87 9.46
CA GLY A 279 4.90 8.67 10.38
C GLY A 279 3.70 9.60 10.14
N GLY A 280 3.18 9.66 8.92
CA GLY A 280 1.96 10.42 8.60
C GLY A 280 0.81 9.96 9.52
N PRO A 281 -0.13 10.87 9.84
CA PRO A 281 -0.93 10.83 11.06
C PRO A 281 -1.55 9.45 11.28
N GLN A 282 -1.18 8.81 12.40
CA GLN A 282 -1.98 7.71 12.93
C GLN A 282 -3.44 8.17 12.99
N PRO A 283 -4.36 7.55 12.23
CA PRO A 283 -5.77 7.79 12.44
C PRO A 283 -6.14 7.16 13.80
N GLY A 284 -6.10 7.96 14.87
CA GLY A 284 -6.84 7.72 16.10
C GLY A 284 -6.55 6.42 16.88
N GLY A 285 -5.34 5.89 16.84
CA GLY A 285 -4.90 4.82 17.75
C GLY A 285 -3.99 5.38 18.83
N GLY A 286 -4.56 6.12 19.79
CA GLY A 286 -3.79 6.66 20.90
C GLY A 286 -2.98 5.57 21.57
N MET A 287 -1.66 5.74 21.61
CA MET A 287 -0.81 5.03 22.55
C MET A 287 -1.10 5.67 23.90
N GLY A 288 -2.22 5.26 24.50
CA GLY A 288 -2.63 5.68 25.82
C GLY A 288 -1.54 5.29 26.80
N SER A 289 -0.95 6.29 27.42
CA SER A 289 -0.32 6.16 28.73
C SER A 289 -1.24 5.34 29.64
N MET A 290 -0.86 4.11 29.97
CA MET A 290 -1.53 3.38 31.05
C MET A 290 -1.15 4.03 32.40
N PRO A 291 -2.13 4.44 33.22
CA PRO A 291 -1.90 4.76 34.62
C PRO A 291 -1.91 3.48 35.44
N GLY A 292 -0.87 3.26 36.25
CA GLY A 292 -0.92 2.32 37.37
C GLY A 292 0.07 1.16 37.30
N MET A 293 1.31 1.42 37.72
CA MET A 293 2.23 0.49 38.39
C MET A 293 3.35 1.39 38.93
N GLY A 294 3.29 1.83 40.18
CA GLY A 294 3.72 0.98 41.29
C GLY A 294 5.25 0.89 41.25
N GLY A 295 5.92 1.91 41.82
CA GLY A 295 7.37 2.05 41.78
C GLY A 295 8.12 0.88 42.43
N GLY A 296 9.29 0.57 41.88
CA GLY A 296 10.29 -0.33 42.43
C GLY A 296 11.54 -0.38 41.53
N PRO A 297 12.75 -0.53 42.08
CA PRO A 297 13.88 0.35 41.72
C PRO A 297 14.85 -0.20 40.68
N GLN A 298 15.46 0.71 39.93
CA GLN A 298 16.57 0.47 39.00
C GLN A 298 17.92 0.59 39.75
N PRO A 299 18.97 -0.17 39.37
CA PRO A 299 20.24 -0.21 40.12
C PRO A 299 21.13 1.00 39.84
N GLY A 300 21.90 1.39 40.86
CA GLY A 300 22.66 2.63 40.92
C GLY A 300 23.95 2.69 40.11
N GLY A 301 24.35 3.93 39.83
CA GLY A 301 25.70 4.38 39.51
C GLY A 301 26.01 5.67 40.29
N PRO A 302 27.28 5.97 40.60
CA PRO A 302 27.64 6.67 41.81
C PRO A 302 27.70 8.20 41.70
N GLN A 303 27.34 8.83 42.80
CA GLN A 303 27.40 10.25 43.11
C GLN A 303 28.82 10.72 43.44
N PRO A 304 29.11 12.02 43.28
CA PRO A 304 29.71 12.82 44.37
C PRO A 304 28.96 14.16 44.50
N GLY A 305 28.48 14.66 45.64
CA GLY A 305 29.08 14.69 46.98
C GLY A 305 29.51 16.14 47.28
N GLY A 306 28.68 16.93 47.96
CA GLY A 306 29.13 18.16 48.64
C GLY A 306 28.05 19.25 48.83
N PRO A 307 28.04 20.01 49.96
CA PRO A 307 26.80 20.51 50.57
C PRO A 307 26.60 22.04 50.49
N GLN A 308 25.34 22.45 50.60
CA GLN A 308 24.91 23.83 50.80
C GLN A 308 24.66 24.13 52.30
N PRO A 309 25.01 25.33 52.77
CA PRO A 309 24.11 26.11 53.64
C PRO A 309 24.01 27.56 53.12
N GLY A 310 22.85 28.19 52.96
CA GLY A 310 21.92 28.58 54.03
C GLY A 310 22.21 30.02 54.47
N GLY A 311 21.46 31.02 53.99
CA GLY A 311 21.54 32.41 54.44
C GLY A 311 20.38 33.30 53.95
N PRO A 312 19.90 34.30 54.73
CA PRO A 312 18.56 34.87 54.61
C PRO A 312 18.48 36.29 54.00
N GLN A 313 17.23 36.67 53.73
CA GLN A 313 16.65 37.87 53.11
C GLN A 313 17.21 39.26 53.53
N PRO A 314 17.22 40.28 52.63
CA PRO A 314 17.82 41.60 52.88
C PRO A 314 16.84 42.69 53.33
N GLY A 315 17.33 43.64 54.15
CA GLY A 315 16.75 44.97 54.42
C GLY A 315 17.62 46.09 53.83
N GLY A 316 16.99 47.16 53.33
CA GLY A 316 17.64 48.32 52.66
C GLY A 316 18.26 49.35 53.62
N PRO A 317 18.28 50.66 53.31
CA PRO A 317 18.33 51.35 52.00
C PRO A 317 19.57 52.29 51.87
N GLN A 318 19.97 52.67 50.65
CA GLN A 318 20.91 53.78 50.41
C GLN A 318 20.42 54.65 49.23
N PRO A 319 20.60 55.98 49.24
CA PRO A 319 19.81 56.92 48.43
C PRO A 319 20.45 57.36 47.11
N GLY A 320 19.57 57.68 46.15
CA GLY A 320 19.62 58.91 45.36
C GLY A 320 20.57 58.97 44.15
N GLY A 321 20.05 58.61 42.98
CA GLY A 321 20.60 59.03 41.67
C GLY A 321 19.43 59.32 40.70
N PRO A 322 19.47 60.41 39.93
CA PRO A 322 18.32 60.85 39.12
C PRO A 322 18.05 59.94 37.91
N THR A 323 16.78 59.61 37.72
CA THR A 323 16.21 58.82 36.62
C THR A 323 16.34 59.54 35.27
N PRO A 324 16.87 58.92 34.21
CA PRO A 324 16.81 59.48 32.85
C PRO A 324 15.40 59.30 32.24
N THR A 325 14.90 60.38 31.64
CA THR A 325 13.62 60.46 30.92
C THR A 325 13.63 59.56 29.66
N PRO A 326 12.60 58.71 29.42
CA PRO A 326 12.56 57.90 28.20
C PRO A 326 12.25 58.73 26.95
N THR A 327 13.06 58.53 25.91
CA THR A 327 12.86 59.08 24.56
C THR A 327 11.70 58.35 23.86
N PRO A 328 10.78 59.05 23.15
CA PRO A 328 9.67 58.40 22.47
C PRO A 328 10.13 57.51 21.30
N THR A 329 9.68 56.26 21.30
CA THR A 329 9.87 55.29 20.21
C THR A 329 8.99 55.67 19.00
N PRO A 330 9.52 55.72 17.77
CA PRO A 330 8.72 56.02 16.58
C PRO A 330 7.69 54.92 16.28
N THR A 331 6.47 55.35 15.98
CA THR A 331 5.35 54.50 15.56
C THR A 331 5.67 53.80 14.23
N PRO A 332 5.50 52.47 14.11
CA PRO A 332 5.76 51.76 12.86
C PRO A 332 4.76 52.16 11.77
N THR A 333 5.28 52.47 10.59
CA THR A 333 4.51 52.71 9.37
C THR A 333 3.82 51.41 8.91
N PRO A 334 2.52 51.44 8.55
CA PRO A 334 1.83 50.23 8.10
C PRO A 334 2.46 49.67 6.81
N THR A 335 2.84 48.39 6.85
CA THR A 335 3.31 47.64 5.68
C THR A 335 2.11 47.32 4.79
N PRO A 336 2.19 47.53 3.46
CA PRO A 336 1.09 47.25 2.56
C PRO A 336 0.71 45.76 2.56
N THR A 337 -0.58 45.48 2.76
CA THR A 337 -1.16 44.15 2.69
C THR A 337 -0.95 43.56 1.28
N PRO A 338 -0.37 42.36 1.13
CA PRO A 338 -0.20 41.74 -0.18
C PRO A 338 -1.57 41.48 -0.82
N THR A 339 -1.71 41.91 -2.07
CA THR A 339 -2.88 41.62 -2.91
C THR A 339 -3.02 40.11 -3.07
N PRO A 340 -4.22 39.52 -2.87
CA PRO A 340 -4.41 38.08 -3.00
C PRO A 340 -4.02 37.61 -4.41
N THR A 341 -3.09 36.67 -4.48
CA THR A 341 -2.75 35.96 -5.71
C THR A 341 -3.99 35.21 -6.20
N PRO A 342 -4.36 35.31 -7.50
CA PRO A 342 -5.54 34.63 -8.02
C PRO A 342 -5.42 33.12 -7.80
N THR A 343 -6.44 32.54 -7.17
CA THR A 343 -6.58 31.09 -6.99
C THR A 343 -6.54 30.40 -8.35
N PRO A 344 -5.65 29.41 -8.59
CA PRO A 344 -5.61 28.70 -9.85
C PRO A 344 -6.96 28.01 -10.11
N THR A 345 -7.49 28.22 -11.31
CA THR A 345 -8.71 27.55 -11.77
C THR A 345 -8.47 26.03 -11.75
N PRO A 346 -9.37 25.23 -11.14
CA PRO A 346 -9.19 23.78 -11.07
C PRO A 346 -9.08 23.20 -12.49
N THR A 347 -7.98 22.50 -12.74
CA THR A 347 -7.78 21.70 -13.96
C THR A 347 -8.89 20.65 -14.04
N PRO A 348 -9.50 20.41 -15.22
CA PRO A 348 -10.56 19.42 -15.35
C PRO A 348 -10.04 18.03 -14.96
N THR A 349 -10.58 17.48 -13.87
CA THR A 349 -10.35 16.09 -13.45
C THR A 349 -10.99 15.16 -14.47
N VAL A 350 -10.19 14.44 -15.24
CA VAL A 350 -10.68 13.35 -16.08
C VAL A 350 -11.06 12.19 -15.16
N SER A 351 -12.34 12.11 -14.81
CA SER A 351 -12.90 10.97 -14.11
C SER A 351 -13.10 9.85 -15.13
N ILE A 352 -12.20 8.86 -15.14
CA ILE A 352 -12.43 7.62 -15.86
C ILE A 352 -13.53 6.87 -15.13
N THR A 353 -14.69 6.69 -15.78
CA THR A 353 -15.73 5.80 -15.26
C THR A 353 -15.15 4.39 -15.24
N PRO A 354 -15.08 3.72 -14.07
CA PRO A 354 -14.52 2.37 -14.01
C PRO A 354 -15.35 1.44 -14.89
N SER A 355 -14.64 0.63 -15.68
CA SER A 355 -15.20 -0.52 -16.37
C SER A 355 -15.98 -1.38 -15.35
N PRO A 356 -17.15 -1.95 -15.70
CA PRO A 356 -17.94 -2.75 -14.76
C PRO A 356 -17.07 -3.83 -14.11
N SER A 357 -17.20 -3.95 -12.79
CA SER A 357 -16.52 -4.95 -11.99
C SER A 357 -16.86 -6.34 -12.53
N PRO A 358 -15.87 -7.21 -12.81
CA PRO A 358 -16.17 -8.57 -13.22
C PRO A 358 -16.88 -9.28 -12.07
N ALA A 359 -18.08 -9.79 -12.33
CA ALA A 359 -18.78 -10.65 -11.39
C ALA A 359 -18.02 -11.99 -11.35
N TYR A 360 -17.84 -12.58 -10.16
CA TYR A 360 -17.25 -13.90 -10.04
C TYR A 360 -18.34 -14.90 -9.71
N THR A 361 -18.40 -16.00 -10.45
CA THR A 361 -19.16 -17.18 -10.03
C THR A 361 -18.18 -18.25 -9.61
N THR A 362 -18.34 -18.77 -8.39
CA THR A 362 -17.62 -19.96 -7.94
C THR A 362 -18.23 -21.16 -8.66
N LEU A 363 -17.59 -21.60 -9.74
CA LEU A 363 -17.94 -22.85 -10.40
C LEU A 363 -17.09 -23.96 -9.80
N TYR A 364 -17.71 -25.11 -9.57
CA TYR A 364 -17.00 -26.28 -9.08
C TYR A 364 -16.56 -27.15 -10.25
N LYS A 365 -15.25 -27.28 -10.47
CA LYS A 365 -14.72 -28.21 -11.46
C LYS A 365 -14.73 -29.61 -10.89
N ALA A 366 -15.41 -30.53 -11.57
CA ALA A 366 -15.34 -31.96 -11.30
C ALA A 366 -13.96 -32.49 -11.71
N VAL A 367 -13.11 -32.85 -10.75
CA VAL A 367 -11.79 -33.44 -10.97
C VAL A 367 -11.82 -34.89 -10.51
N LYS A 368 -11.40 -35.82 -11.37
CA LYS A 368 -11.21 -37.22 -10.97
C LYS A 368 -9.98 -37.31 -10.07
N THR A 369 -10.15 -37.81 -8.86
CA THR A 369 -9.06 -38.07 -7.91
C THR A 369 -9.13 -39.50 -7.39
N THR A 370 -8.02 -40.00 -6.88
CA THR A 370 -7.93 -41.36 -6.36
C THR A 370 -8.15 -41.33 -4.86
N GLN A 371 -9.17 -42.05 -4.40
CA GLN A 371 -9.39 -42.33 -3.00
C GLN A 371 -8.78 -43.69 -2.66
N LEU A 372 -7.88 -43.72 -1.69
CA LEU A 372 -7.24 -44.93 -1.18
C LEU A 372 -8.07 -45.52 -0.04
N ILE A 373 -8.15 -46.84 0.01
CA ILE A 373 -8.61 -47.61 1.16
C ILE A 373 -7.37 -48.20 1.83
N CYS A 374 -7.15 -47.83 3.08
CA CYS A 374 -5.96 -48.14 3.86
C CYS A 374 -6.37 -48.94 5.10
N GLN A 375 -5.62 -49.98 5.47
CA GLN A 375 -5.92 -50.83 6.61
C GLN A 375 -4.72 -50.97 7.57
N LYS A 376 -5.00 -50.93 8.87
CA LYS A 376 -4.05 -51.26 9.95
C LYS A 376 -4.74 -52.21 10.92
N GLY A 377 -4.30 -53.45 11.00
CA GLY A 377 -4.99 -54.49 11.77
C GLY A 377 -6.41 -54.71 11.25
N LYS A 378 -7.42 -54.60 12.13
CA LYS A 378 -8.85 -54.69 11.77
C LYS A 378 -9.46 -53.35 11.32
N THR A 379 -8.73 -52.24 11.45
CA THR A 379 -9.24 -50.89 11.18
C THR A 379 -9.01 -50.49 9.72
N LYS A 380 -10.07 -50.09 9.02
CA LYS A 380 -10.03 -49.54 7.66
C LYS A 380 -10.25 -48.02 7.69
N LYS A 381 -9.49 -47.29 6.87
CA LYS A 381 -9.58 -45.83 6.69
C LYS A 381 -9.54 -45.49 5.22
N THR A 382 -10.33 -44.51 4.82
CA THR A 382 -10.40 -44.05 3.45
C THR A 382 -9.82 -42.64 3.35
N VAL A 383 -8.90 -42.40 2.42
CA VAL A 383 -8.18 -41.11 2.30
C VAL A 383 -8.06 -40.67 0.84
N VAL A 384 -8.01 -39.35 0.61
CA VAL A 384 -7.81 -38.76 -0.73
C VAL A 384 -6.42 -38.11 -0.74
N THR A 385 -5.40 -38.96 -0.68
CA THR A 385 -3.98 -38.59 -0.61
C THR A 385 -3.17 -39.51 -1.51
N LYS A 386 -1.95 -39.10 -1.89
CA LYS A 386 -1.06 -39.93 -2.73
C LYS A 386 -0.68 -41.26 -2.07
N ASN A 387 -0.52 -41.25 -0.74
CA ASN A 387 -0.11 -42.40 0.06
C ASN A 387 -1.07 -42.63 1.25
N CYS A 388 -1.11 -43.88 1.74
CA CYS A 388 -1.78 -44.18 3.01
C CYS A 388 -1.05 -43.53 4.20
N PRO A 389 -1.76 -43.16 5.28
CA PRO A 389 -1.14 -42.65 6.50
C PRO A 389 -0.13 -43.64 7.09
N SER A 390 0.84 -43.12 7.84
CA SER A 390 1.89 -43.95 8.45
C SER A 390 1.30 -45.10 9.28
N GLY A 391 1.81 -46.31 9.06
CA GLY A 391 1.34 -47.54 9.70
C GLY A 391 0.09 -48.18 9.09
N TYR A 392 -0.53 -47.59 8.05
CA TYR A 392 -1.61 -48.21 7.28
C TYR A 392 -1.13 -48.72 5.92
N LYS A 393 -1.53 -49.92 5.53
CA LYS A 393 -1.24 -50.50 4.22
C LYS A 393 -2.39 -50.24 3.24
N LYS A 394 -2.08 -49.91 1.98
CA LYS A 394 -3.10 -49.78 0.93
C LYS A 394 -3.70 -51.16 0.66
N ILE A 395 -5.02 -51.26 0.76
CA ILE A 395 -5.79 -52.47 0.44
C ILE A 395 -6.73 -52.28 -0.75
N GLY A 396 -6.89 -51.04 -1.22
CA GLY A 396 -7.70 -50.74 -2.40
C GLY A 396 -7.59 -49.29 -2.81
N SER A 397 -8.13 -48.98 -3.98
CA SER A 397 -8.35 -47.61 -4.44
C SER A 397 -9.57 -47.54 -5.32
N LYS A 398 -10.28 -46.41 -5.27
CA LYS A 398 -11.34 -46.10 -6.22
C LYS A 398 -11.17 -44.68 -6.74
N THR A 399 -11.50 -44.48 -8.01
CA THR A 399 -11.59 -43.13 -8.58
C THR A 399 -12.88 -42.48 -8.08
N ILE A 400 -12.75 -41.28 -7.53
CA ILE A 400 -13.88 -40.46 -7.11
C ILE A 400 -13.83 -39.12 -7.84
N THR A 401 -14.98 -38.46 -7.94
CA THR A 401 -15.05 -37.08 -8.44
C THR A 401 -15.00 -36.12 -7.25
N LYS A 402 -14.02 -35.22 -7.22
CA LYS A 402 -13.93 -34.12 -6.26
C LYS A 402 -14.27 -32.82 -6.97
N PHE A 403 -15.14 -32.03 -6.35
CA PHE A 403 -15.48 -30.69 -6.79
C PHE A 403 -14.46 -29.72 -6.20
N VAL A 404 -13.66 -29.08 -7.06
CA VAL A 404 -12.66 -28.09 -6.66
C VAL A 404 -13.19 -26.70 -7.02
N PRO A 405 -13.18 -25.72 -6.11
CA PRO A 405 -13.64 -24.38 -6.43
C PRO A 405 -12.72 -23.78 -7.48
N GLN A 406 -13.33 -23.30 -8.57
CA GLN A 406 -12.67 -22.52 -9.60
C GLN A 406 -13.36 -21.17 -9.64
N LYS A 407 -12.62 -20.11 -9.29
CA LYS A 407 -13.11 -18.75 -9.51
C LYS A 407 -13.00 -18.47 -11.00
N LEU A 408 -14.14 -18.37 -11.67
CA LEU A 408 -14.19 -17.89 -13.04
C LEU A 408 -14.63 -16.42 -13.03
N LEU A 409 -13.90 -15.63 -13.81
CA LEU A 409 -14.30 -14.29 -14.20
C LEU A 409 -15.56 -14.43 -15.05
N VAL A 410 -16.68 -13.89 -14.58
CA VAL A 410 -17.86 -13.70 -15.41
C VAL A 410 -17.70 -12.31 -16.00
N SER A 411 -17.28 -12.25 -17.27
CA SER A 411 -17.36 -11.00 -18.02
C SER A 411 -18.83 -10.57 -18.11
N PRO A 412 -19.15 -9.28 -17.85
CA PRO A 412 -20.43 -8.73 -18.27
C PRO A 412 -20.59 -8.73 -19.79
#